data_AF-A0A416F6N8-F1
#
_entry.id   AF-A0A416F6N8-F1
#
_cell.length_a   1.000
_cell.length_b   1.000
_cell.length_c   1.000
_cell.angle_alpha   90.00
_cell.angle_beta   90.00
_cell.angle_gamma   90.00
#
_symmetry.space_group_name_H-M   'P 1'
#
loop_
_entity.id
_entity.type
_entity.pdbx_description
1 polymer ?
#
loop_
_entity_poly.entity_id
_entity_poly.type
_entity_poly.pdbx_seq_one_letter_code
_entity_poly.pdbx_strand_id
1 'polypeptide(L)'
;VMLLGNLPPLSFIDGAFLKYFGVPFALTWFMCQKTFDGKKPYGFLKSVLAYLVRPKLTYAGKPVKLEKEYPAQPITAVRSDIYGISD
;
A
#
# COMPACT_ATOMS: atom_id res chain seq x y z
N VAL A 1 -9.36 33.13 -11.91
CA VAL A 1 -10.53 32.33 -11.47
C VAL A 1 -10.05 30.93 -11.12
N MET A 2 -10.29 30.48 -9.88
CA MET A 2 -9.82 29.20 -9.35
C MET A 2 -10.60 28.03 -9.97
N LEU A 3 -10.21 27.60 -11.19
CA LEU A 3 -10.90 26.51 -11.88
C LEU A 3 -10.78 25.16 -11.12
N LEU A 4 -9.67 24.95 -10.40
CA LEU A 4 -9.46 23.78 -9.54
C LEU A 4 -10.15 23.89 -8.17
N GLY A 5 -10.82 25.02 -7.89
CA GLY A 5 -11.44 25.30 -6.59
C GLY A 5 -12.63 24.39 -6.28
N ASN A 6 -13.40 24.04 -7.31
CA ASN A 6 -14.66 23.28 -7.23
C ASN A 6 -14.48 21.77 -7.44
N LEU A 7 -13.24 21.28 -7.57
CA LEU A 7 -13.01 19.84 -7.72
C LEU A 7 -13.20 19.16 -6.35
N PRO A 8 -14.10 18.18 -6.21
CA PRO A 8 -14.34 17.48 -4.95
C PRO A 8 -13.19 16.50 -4.70
N PRO A 9 -12.06 16.96 -4.13
CA PRO A 9 -11.81 17.01 -2.68
C PRO A 9 -11.12 18.32 -2.21
N LEU A 10 -10.70 19.17 -3.15
CA LEU A 10 -10.06 20.47 -2.90
C LEU A 10 -11.07 21.53 -2.45
N SER A 11 -12.36 21.29 -2.68
CA SER A 11 -13.47 22.15 -2.22
C SER A 11 -13.76 22.07 -0.73
N PHE A 12 -13.23 21.07 0.00
CA PHE A 12 -13.44 20.90 1.44
C PHE A 12 -12.39 21.62 2.30
N ILE A 13 -11.44 22.32 1.66
CA ILE A 13 -10.36 23.03 2.34
C ILE A 13 -10.64 24.53 2.22
N ASP A 14 -11.09 25.15 3.31
CA ASP A 14 -11.41 26.58 3.38
C ASP A 14 -10.17 27.49 3.40
N GLY A 15 -8.99 26.94 3.71
CA GLY A 15 -7.75 27.70 3.78
C GLY A 15 -7.10 27.90 2.40
N ALA A 16 -7.09 29.13 1.89
CA ALA A 16 -6.37 29.47 0.64
C ALA A 16 -4.86 29.15 0.72
N PHE A 17 -4.22 29.41 1.86
CA PHE A 17 -2.81 29.08 2.07
C PHE A 17 -2.57 27.56 2.04
N LEU A 18 -3.40 26.78 2.72
CA LEU A 18 -3.25 25.32 2.75
C LEU A 18 -3.56 24.69 1.38
N LYS A 19 -4.53 25.23 0.66
CA LYS A 19 -4.95 24.77 -0.67
C LYS A 19 -3.89 25.03 -1.74
N TYR A 20 -3.27 26.21 -1.74
CA TYR A 20 -2.33 26.62 -2.78
C TYR A 20 -0.85 26.44 -2.42
N PHE A 21 -0.51 26.45 -1.13
CA PHE A 21 0.87 26.29 -0.67
C PHE A 21 1.07 24.92 0.00
N GLY A 22 0.14 24.52 0.87
CA GLY A 22 0.19 23.25 1.59
C GLY A 22 0.10 22.03 0.69
N VAL A 23 -0.88 21.96 -0.23
CA VAL A 23 -1.05 20.81 -1.13
C VAL A 23 0.14 20.61 -2.06
N PRO A 24 0.67 21.65 -2.77
CA PRO A 24 1.85 21.47 -3.61
C PRO A 24 3.10 21.13 -2.78
N PHE A 25 3.27 21.71 -1.59
CA PHE A 25 4.38 21.39 -0.71
C PHE A 25 4.31 19.95 -0.19
N ALA A 26 3.14 19.48 0.23
CA ALA A 26 2.94 18.09 0.66
C ALA A 26 3.16 17.10 -0.49
N LEU A 27 2.69 17.43 -1.70
CA LEU A 27 2.93 16.60 -2.89
C LEU A 27 4.41 16.53 -3.24
N THR A 28 5.10 17.67 -3.30
CA THR A 28 6.55 17.71 -3.59
C THR A 28 7.38 17.03 -2.52
N TRP A 29 7.02 17.20 -1.24
CA TRP A 29 7.61 16.46 -0.12
C TRP A 29 7.38 14.94 -0.24
N PHE A 30 6.15 14.52 -0.55
CA PHE A 30 5.80 13.11 -0.73
C PHE A 30 6.54 12.50 -1.91
N MET A 31 6.65 13.23 -3.03
CA MET A 31 7.41 12.81 -4.20
C MET A 31 8.94 12.91 -4.03
N CYS A 32 9.43 13.35 -2.87
CA CYS A 32 10.87 13.47 -2.65
C CYS A 32 11.51 12.07 -2.47
N GLN A 33 12.65 11.84 -3.14
CA GLN A 33 13.39 10.57 -3.08
C GLN A 33 13.82 10.19 -1.65
N LYS A 34 13.95 11.18 -0.75
CA LYS A 34 14.28 10.98 0.66
C LYS A 34 13.21 10.19 1.42
N THR A 35 11.94 10.34 1.04
CA THR A 35 10.81 9.64 1.69
C THR A 35 10.67 8.19 1.20
N PHE A 36 11.15 7.89 0.00
CA PHE A 36 11.05 6.57 -0.64
C PHE A 36 12.37 5.78 -0.65
N ASP A 37 13.27 6.07 0.30
CA ASP A 37 14.52 5.31 0.46
C ASP A 37 15.37 5.30 -0.83
N GLY A 38 15.51 6.48 -1.46
CA GLY A 38 16.27 6.66 -2.70
C GLY A 38 15.62 6.06 -3.95
N LYS A 39 14.44 5.44 -3.82
CA LYS A 39 13.71 4.88 -4.97
C LYS A 39 12.98 5.97 -5.74
N LYS A 40 12.78 5.73 -7.04
CA LYS A 40 11.95 6.61 -7.88
C LYS A 40 10.52 6.59 -7.31
N PRO A 41 9.96 7.73 -6.83
CA PRO A 41 8.67 7.79 -6.13
C PRO A 41 7.52 7.21 -6.98
N TYR A 42 7.56 7.47 -8.29
CA TYR A 42 6.63 6.92 -9.26
C TYR A 42 6.69 5.39 -9.36
N GLY A 43 7.90 4.81 -9.30
CA GLY A 43 8.10 3.36 -9.32
C GLY A 43 7.55 2.70 -8.06
N PHE A 44 7.73 3.34 -6.90
CA PHE A 44 7.13 2.89 -5.66
C PHE A 44 5.61 2.92 -5.73
N LEU A 45 5.01 4.04 -6.15
CA LEU A 45 3.56 4.16 -6.23
C LEU A 45 2.95 3.13 -7.20
N LYS A 46 3.61 2.91 -8.35
CA LYS A 46 3.24 1.84 -9.28
C LYS A 46 3.28 0.47 -8.62
N SER A 47 4.30 0.18 -7.81
CA SER A 47 4.42 -1.11 -7.12
C SER A 47 3.34 -1.33 -6.06
N VAL A 48 2.97 -0.29 -5.30
CA VAL A 48 1.88 -0.35 -4.33
C VAL A 48 0.54 -0.57 -5.02
N LEU A 49 0.27 0.19 -6.09
CA LEU A 49 -0.96 0.03 -6.85
C LEU A 49 -1.04 -1.36 -7.49
N ALA A 50 0.05 -1.84 -8.08
CA ALA A 50 0.14 -3.19 -8.61
C ALA A 50 -0.08 -4.25 -7.52
N TYR A 51 0.48 -4.06 -6.32
CA TYR A 51 0.26 -4.96 -5.19
C TYR A 51 -1.20 -5.02 -4.74
N LEU A 52 -1.89 -3.87 -4.69
CA LEU A 52 -3.30 -3.79 -4.30
C LEU A 52 -4.24 -4.44 -5.32
N VAL A 53 -3.96 -4.28 -6.62
CA VAL A 53 -4.78 -4.85 -7.71
C VAL A 53 -4.44 -6.32 -7.97
N ARG A 54 -3.26 -6.79 -7.54
CA ARG A 54 -2.82 -8.17 -7.80
C ARG A 54 -3.73 -9.18 -7.09
N PRO A 55 -4.37 -10.10 -7.83
CA PRO A 55 -5.18 -11.15 -7.22
C PRO A 55 -4.28 -12.13 -6.45
N LYS A 56 -4.75 -12.60 -5.28
CA LYS A 56 -4.08 -13.64 -4.50
C LYS A 56 -4.39 -15.00 -5.09
N LEU A 57 -3.39 -15.59 -5.74
CA LEU A 57 -3.46 -16.90 -6.38
C LEU A 57 -2.55 -17.89 -5.65
N THR A 58 -2.95 -19.16 -5.63
CA THR A 58 -2.10 -20.28 -5.20
C THR A 58 -1.01 -20.57 -6.24
N TYR A 59 -0.02 -21.41 -5.90
CA TYR A 59 0.97 -21.92 -6.85
C TYR A 59 0.31 -22.57 -8.09
N ALA A 60 -0.85 -23.20 -7.91
CA ALA A 60 -1.64 -23.82 -8.97
C ALA A 60 -2.57 -22.83 -9.71
N GLY A 61 -2.44 -21.51 -9.52
CA GLY A 61 -3.24 -20.49 -10.19
C GLY A 61 -4.68 -20.37 -9.71
N LYS A 62 -5.09 -21.11 -8.67
CA LYS A 62 -6.45 -21.04 -8.11
C LYS A 62 -6.60 -19.84 -7.18
N PRO A 63 -7.76 -19.13 -7.18
CA PRO A 63 -7.99 -18.00 -6.28
C PRO A 63 -8.02 -18.45 -4.81
N VAL A 64 -7.34 -17.70 -3.94
CA VAL A 64 -7.31 -17.97 -2.50
C VAL A 64 -8.52 -17.33 -1.83
N LYS A 65 -9.41 -18.15 -1.26
CA LYS A 65 -10.44 -17.69 -0.32
C LYS A 65 -9.78 -17.56 1.05
N LEU A 66 -9.52 -16.32 1.47
CA LEU A 66 -8.99 -16.05 2.80
C LEU A 66 -10.15 -16.14 3.81
N GLU A 67 -10.39 -17.35 4.31
CA GLU A 67 -11.31 -17.57 5.43
C GLU A 67 -10.53 -17.56 6.74
N LYS A 68 -10.98 -16.77 7.72
CA LYS A 68 -10.42 -16.81 9.07
C LYS A 68 -11.19 -17.89 9.84
N GLU A 69 -10.74 -19.13 9.72
CA GLU A 69 -11.26 -20.20 10.54
C GLU A 69 -10.58 -20.15 11.92
N TYR A 70 -11.39 -20.05 12.98
CA TYR A 70 -10.92 -20.21 14.34
C TYR A 70 -11.01 -21.71 14.68
N PRO A 71 -9.88 -22.41 14.85
CA PRO A 71 -9.92 -23.84 15.14
C PRO A 71 -10.60 -24.06 16.49
N ALA A 72 -11.73 -24.77 16.47
CA ALA A 72 -12.49 -25.12 17.69
C ALA A 72 -11.77 -26.17 18.56
N GLN A 73 -10.78 -26.86 17.97
CA GLN A 73 -9.99 -27.91 18.62
C GLN A 73 -8.68 -27.29 19.17
N PRO A 74 -8.20 -27.70 20.35
CA PRO A 74 -6.87 -27.31 20.81
C PRO A 74 -5.82 -27.91 19.85
N ILE A 75 -5.23 -27.08 19.00
CA ILE A 75 -4.15 -27.51 18.11
C ILE A 75 -2.91 -27.74 18.97
N THR A 76 -2.40 -28.98 18.99
CA THR A 76 -1.06 -29.25 19.53
C THR A 76 -0.05 -28.63 18.57
N ALA A 77 0.52 -27.49 18.95
CA ALA A 77 1.57 -26.86 18.18
C ALA A 77 2.84 -27.73 18.23
N VAL A 78 3.12 -28.45 17.14
CA VAL A 78 4.38 -29.19 16.98
C VAL A 78 5.41 -28.26 16.40
N ARG A 79 6.57 -28.15 17.07
CA ARG A 79 7.71 -27.38 16.58
C ARG A 79 8.23 -28.04 15.30
N SER A 80 8.19 -27.32 14.17
CA SER A 80 8.85 -27.75 12.94
C SER A 80 10.32 -27.34 13.01
N ASP A 81 11.22 -28.29 13.24
CA ASP A 81 12.64 -28.04 13.04
C ASP A 81 12.97 -28.20 11.54
N ILE A 82 13.72 -27.25 11.00
CA ILE A 82 14.18 -27.28 9.61
C ILE A 82 15.35 -28.27 9.55
N TYR A 83 15.10 -29.47 9.04
CA TYR A 83 16.18 -30.39 8.70
C TYR A 83 16.92 -29.81 7.49
N GLY A 84 18.11 -29.24 7.74
CA GLY A 84 19.02 -28.86 6.69
C GLY A 84 19.32 -30.10 5.85
N ILE A 85 18.94 -30.06 4.57
CA ILE A 85 19.41 -31.01 3.58
C ILE A 85 20.91 -30.75 3.46
N SER A 86 21.72 -31.69 3.92
CA SER A 86 23.18 -31.67 3.72
C SER A 86 23.47 -31.82 2.23
N ASP A 87 24.35 -30.96 1.71
CA ASP A 87 24.82 -30.93 0.32
C ASP A 87 25.31 -32.29 -0.20
#